data_AF-A0A9P6MIJ4-F1
#
_entry.id   AF-A0A9P6MIJ4-F1
#
_cell.length_a   1.000
_cell.length_b   1.000
_cell.length_c   1.000
_cell.angle_alpha   90.00
_cell.angle_beta   90.00
_cell.angle_gamma   90.00
#
_symmetry.space_group_name_H-M   'P 1'
#
loop_
_entity.id
_entity.type
_entity.pdbx_description
1 polymer ?
#
loop_
_entity_poly.entity_id
_entity_poly.type
_entity_poly.pdbx_seq_one_letter_code
_entity_poly.pdbx_strand_id
1 'polypeptide(L)'
;MSLPRNDHADTFNLLTCHQLGPDSRFDVLLCKNEASSTESASMAPSRLSCRYNVLPVVPLPASPVVNTTSSPLVRKYERGQEFRFISQRLNEIDDAHYVVIMDRGRKNGEPGFLVAEFAAEADTLMTVETTTLGLLNDGFRVHGFPERPSLVSTLRLPNIDNTPRRFSPMLRQSSWTMYEDRYSVGISSKESGIDINFHGDLPYFERIQLPGKKGIELRFWMDPTCPVPLSLNLQVDKYGSIGKVVIRYRMVVLVFSSLVVVLTLRAQFTAFNKGEPFKPFGIMLSQLIPSTFCKFSVLLMVIALVQSLQNRNVTEFEQSGSIFTSNKNSDAAEEIIQGPTGSRDTSQDAYERMIRARIARSESWFASFRLEDVLLGSNDTFFWFLAPVFFQMSIGIVIFIWVMLNGLVRSIAATLMFVSKRGERYVIGKAIGNMLSKRSRGVRRRVVTTVILFIMVATFVPYQFAFVVAVLVHIVSCVRSLLVAQSIAV
;
A
#
# COMPACT_ATOMS: atom_id res chain seq x y z
N MET A 1 41.84 -8.25 -11.26
CA MET A 1 41.29 -8.42 -12.63
C MET A 1 41.52 -7.11 -13.37
N SER A 2 41.95 -7.16 -14.64
CA SER A 2 41.94 -5.98 -15.51
C SER A 2 40.51 -5.56 -15.81
N LEU A 3 40.26 -4.26 -15.88
CA LEU A 3 38.97 -3.75 -16.33
C LEU A 3 38.81 -4.00 -17.85
N PRO A 4 37.67 -4.55 -18.31
CA PRO A 4 37.46 -4.80 -19.73
C PRO A 4 37.37 -3.46 -20.47
N ARG A 5 38.22 -3.27 -21.48
CA ARG A 5 38.33 -2.02 -22.26
C ARG A 5 37.57 -2.11 -23.61
N ASN A 6 36.49 -2.89 -23.63
CA ASN A 6 35.80 -3.37 -24.83
C ASN A 6 34.30 -3.53 -24.51
N ASP A 7 33.43 -3.24 -25.48
CA ASP A 7 32.00 -2.90 -25.30
C ASP A 7 31.06 -4.08 -24.94
N HIS A 8 31.47 -4.95 -24.02
CA HIS A 8 30.77 -6.19 -23.64
C HIS A 8 30.54 -6.34 -22.13
N ALA A 9 30.93 -5.35 -21.31
CA ALA A 9 30.57 -5.30 -19.90
C ALA A 9 30.63 -3.86 -19.35
N ASP A 10 29.53 -3.41 -18.74
CA ASP A 10 29.34 -2.04 -18.27
C ASP A 10 29.35 -1.94 -16.74
N THR A 11 29.22 -3.08 -16.05
CA THR A 11 29.11 -3.17 -14.59
C THR A 11 30.11 -4.15 -14.00
N PHE A 12 30.66 -3.81 -12.83
CA PHE A 12 31.37 -4.73 -11.94
C PHE A 12 30.44 -5.12 -10.79
N ASN A 13 30.22 -6.42 -10.60
CA ASN A 13 29.38 -6.96 -9.54
C ASN A 13 30.20 -7.88 -8.62
N LEU A 14 30.06 -7.69 -7.30
CA LEU A 14 30.72 -8.49 -6.28
C LEU A 14 29.71 -8.92 -5.20
N LEU A 15 29.71 -10.20 -4.84
CA LEU A 15 28.91 -10.74 -3.73
C LEU A 15 29.76 -11.64 -2.82
N THR A 16 29.69 -11.41 -1.51
CA THR A 16 30.31 -12.28 -0.50
C THR A 16 29.47 -12.35 0.78
N CYS A 17 29.62 -13.44 1.54
CA CYS A 17 29.08 -13.57 2.91
C CYS A 17 30.04 -13.05 4.00
N HIS A 18 31.23 -12.55 3.65
CA HIS A 18 32.18 -11.97 4.60
C HIS A 18 32.01 -10.45 4.71
N GLN A 19 32.56 -9.84 5.76
CA GLN A 19 32.72 -8.38 5.82
C GLN A 19 33.81 -7.93 4.83
N LEU A 20 33.63 -6.74 4.24
CA LEU A 20 34.60 -6.09 3.36
C LEU A 20 35.22 -4.87 4.07
N GLY A 21 36.53 -4.64 3.91
CA GLY A 21 37.20 -3.44 4.39
C GLY A 21 38.60 -3.68 4.98
N PRO A 22 39.27 -2.60 5.45
CA PRO A 22 40.70 -2.61 5.74
C PRO A 22 41.14 -3.42 6.97
N ASP A 23 40.21 -3.89 7.82
CA ASP A 23 40.48 -4.79 8.94
C ASP A 23 39.91 -6.22 8.75
N SER A 24 39.17 -6.44 7.65
CA SER A 24 38.50 -7.71 7.38
C SER A 24 39.42 -8.70 6.62
N ARG A 25 38.88 -9.87 6.29
CA ARG A 25 39.57 -10.85 5.44
C ARG A 25 39.70 -10.39 3.99
N PHE A 26 38.69 -9.73 3.45
CA PHE A 26 38.59 -9.39 2.03
C PHE A 26 38.51 -7.88 1.84
N ASP A 27 39.46 -7.35 1.07
CA ASP A 27 39.56 -5.93 0.76
C ASP A 27 39.42 -5.71 -0.75
N VAL A 28 38.88 -4.56 -1.18
CA VAL A 28 38.69 -4.24 -2.60
C VAL A 28 39.45 -2.96 -2.93
N LEU A 29 40.45 -3.09 -3.79
CA LEU A 29 41.39 -2.04 -4.13
C LEU A 29 41.24 -1.65 -5.60
N LEU A 30 41.24 -0.35 -5.88
CA LEU A 30 41.29 0.20 -7.23
C LEU A 30 42.75 0.53 -7.56
N CYS A 31 43.29 -0.09 -8.61
CA CYS A 31 44.71 0.04 -8.95
C CYS A 31 44.92 0.62 -10.35
N LYS A 32 45.86 1.56 -10.47
CA LYS A 32 46.36 2.10 -11.74
C LYS A 32 47.75 1.53 -12.03
N ASN A 33 48.10 1.38 -13.31
CA ASN A 33 49.50 1.11 -13.68
C ASN A 33 50.34 2.35 -13.36
N GLU A 34 51.43 2.17 -12.62
CA GLU A 34 52.49 3.16 -12.50
C GLU A 34 53.37 3.04 -13.75
N ALA A 35 53.22 3.98 -14.68
CA ALA A 35 53.98 3.99 -15.92
C ALA A 35 55.44 4.38 -15.65
N SER A 36 56.33 3.39 -15.55
CA SER A 36 57.78 3.62 -15.51
C SER A 36 58.23 4.29 -16.81
N SER A 37 58.73 5.53 -16.72
CA SER A 37 59.12 6.37 -17.86
C SER A 37 60.47 5.96 -18.46
N THR A 38 60.60 4.69 -18.84
CA THR A 38 61.79 4.06 -19.44
C THR A 38 61.34 2.99 -20.44
N GLU A 39 61.48 3.27 -21.72
CA GLU A 39 61.03 2.42 -22.85
C GLU A 39 61.96 1.21 -23.09
N SER A 40 62.24 0.39 -22.07
CA SER A 40 63.17 -0.75 -22.23
C SER A 40 63.03 -1.84 -21.15
N ALA A 41 62.05 -2.74 -21.28
CA ALA A 41 62.14 -4.18 -20.92
C ALA A 41 60.78 -4.88 -21.06
N SER A 42 60.66 -5.86 -21.96
CA SER A 42 59.42 -6.63 -22.21
C SER A 42 59.09 -7.70 -21.15
N MET A 43 59.57 -7.54 -19.90
CA MET A 43 59.40 -8.55 -18.85
C MET A 43 59.46 -8.04 -17.40
N ALA A 44 59.44 -6.72 -17.18
CA ALA A 44 59.38 -6.15 -15.83
C ALA A 44 57.97 -6.28 -15.23
N PRO A 45 57.81 -6.63 -13.93
CA PRO A 45 56.50 -6.64 -13.29
C PRO A 45 55.95 -5.21 -13.17
N SER A 46 54.77 -4.96 -13.73
CA SER A 46 54.14 -3.64 -13.69
C SER A 46 53.81 -3.24 -12.25
N ARG A 47 54.34 -2.09 -11.81
CA ARG A 47 54.00 -1.53 -10.50
C ARG A 47 52.56 -1.02 -10.53
N LEU A 48 51.81 -1.35 -9.48
CA LEU A 48 50.41 -1.00 -9.34
C LEU A 48 50.23 -0.01 -8.18
N SER A 49 49.86 1.22 -8.52
CA SER A 49 49.43 2.21 -7.53
C SER A 49 47.99 1.91 -7.14
N CYS A 50 47.80 1.15 -6.06
CA CYS A 50 46.50 0.78 -5.50
C CYS A 50 46.02 1.81 -4.47
N ARG A 51 44.73 2.13 -4.50
CA ARG A 51 44.03 2.94 -3.49
C ARG A 51 42.95 2.11 -2.82
N TYR A 52 42.83 2.27 -1.50
CA TYR A 52 41.63 1.91 -0.74
C TYR A 52 40.54 2.91 -1.12
N ASN A 53 39.65 2.53 -2.05
CA ASN A 53 38.45 3.32 -2.34
C ASN A 53 37.23 2.54 -1.87
N VAL A 54 36.38 3.17 -1.06
CA VAL A 54 35.21 2.51 -0.46
C VAL A 54 34.07 2.50 -1.48
N LEU A 55 34.14 1.55 -2.42
CA LEU A 55 33.02 1.23 -3.29
C LEU A 55 31.76 0.95 -2.44
N PRO A 56 30.57 1.44 -2.84
CA PRO A 56 29.38 1.41 -2.00
C PRO A 56 28.92 -0.02 -1.71
N VAL A 57 29.11 -0.47 -0.46
CA VAL A 57 28.77 -1.82 -0.02
C VAL A 57 27.34 -1.88 0.50
N VAL A 58 26.45 -2.49 -0.28
CA VAL A 58 25.04 -2.72 0.10
C VAL A 58 24.93 -3.99 0.96
N PRO A 59 24.32 -3.94 2.16
CA PRO A 59 23.90 -5.13 2.88
C PRO A 59 22.70 -5.79 2.17
N LEU A 60 22.80 -7.09 1.91
CA LEU A 60 21.68 -7.94 1.48
C LEU A 60 21.38 -8.97 2.57
N PRO A 61 20.11 -9.35 2.82
CA PRO A 61 19.80 -10.42 3.75
C PRO A 61 20.37 -11.75 3.25
N ALA A 62 21.06 -12.49 4.12
CA ALA A 62 21.70 -13.75 3.73
C ALA A 62 20.69 -14.80 3.25
N SER A 63 21.04 -15.49 2.18
CA SER A 63 20.29 -16.62 1.61
C SER A 63 21.19 -17.87 1.59
N PRO A 64 21.54 -18.42 2.77
CA PRO A 64 22.44 -19.57 2.87
C PRO A 64 21.84 -20.82 2.23
N VAL A 65 22.70 -21.79 1.91
CA VAL A 65 22.26 -23.12 1.44
C VAL A 65 21.66 -23.88 2.63
N VAL A 66 20.34 -24.04 2.62
CA VAL A 66 19.62 -24.69 3.72
C VAL A 66 19.77 -26.22 3.63
N ASN A 67 20.70 -26.77 4.40
CA ASN A 67 20.72 -28.21 4.65
C ASN A 67 19.46 -28.62 5.43
N THR A 68 18.76 -29.63 4.92
CA THR A 68 17.40 -30.04 5.36
C THR A 68 17.34 -30.60 6.79
N THR A 69 18.49 -30.86 7.42
CA THR A 69 18.63 -31.32 8.81
C THR A 69 18.49 -30.21 9.87
N SER A 70 18.43 -28.93 9.46
CA SER A 70 18.32 -27.79 10.39
C SER A 70 16.93 -27.63 10.98
N SER A 71 16.83 -27.64 12.32
CA SER A 71 15.54 -27.54 13.04
C SER A 71 14.94 -26.12 12.96
N PRO A 72 13.59 -25.96 12.98
CA PRO A 72 12.94 -24.67 12.79
C PRO A 72 13.23 -23.64 13.90
N LEU A 73 13.75 -24.06 15.05
CA LEU A 73 14.22 -23.16 16.12
C LEU A 73 15.59 -22.54 15.80
N VAL A 74 16.50 -23.28 15.16
CA VAL A 74 17.81 -22.76 14.72
C VAL A 74 17.62 -21.70 13.63
N ARG A 75 16.65 -21.90 12.72
CA ARG A 75 16.24 -20.92 11.69
C ARG A 75 15.70 -19.59 12.25
N LYS A 76 15.52 -19.48 13.58
CA LYS A 76 15.20 -18.21 14.27
C LYS A 76 16.45 -17.45 14.72
N TYR A 77 17.57 -18.14 14.94
CA TYR A 77 18.86 -17.56 15.36
C TYR A 77 19.76 -17.13 14.17
N GLU A 78 19.58 -17.70 12.98
CA GLU A 78 20.27 -17.26 11.75
C GLU A 78 19.80 -15.88 11.23
N ARG A 79 18.76 -15.30 11.86
CA ARG A 79 18.22 -13.98 11.55
C ARG A 79 19.20 -12.87 11.97
N GLY A 80 19.97 -12.38 11.01
CA GLY A 80 20.95 -11.31 11.22
C GLY A 80 22.23 -11.45 10.40
N GLN A 81 22.40 -12.57 9.68
CA GLN A 81 23.47 -12.67 8.68
C GLN A 81 23.14 -11.82 7.44
N GLU A 82 24.15 -11.09 6.96
CA GLU A 82 24.07 -10.24 5.77
C GLU A 82 25.16 -10.66 4.76
N PHE A 83 24.81 -10.69 3.48
CA PHE A 83 25.79 -10.70 2.41
C PHE A 83 26.17 -9.26 2.06
N ARG A 84 27.43 -9.04 1.67
CA ARG A 84 27.94 -7.76 1.17
C ARG A 84 27.93 -7.79 -0.35
N PHE A 85 27.23 -6.83 -0.94
CA PHE A 85 27.08 -6.68 -2.38
C PHE A 85 27.63 -5.33 -2.83
N ILE A 86 28.44 -5.33 -3.89
CA ILE A 86 28.86 -4.12 -4.61
C ILE A 86 28.38 -4.27 -6.05
N SER A 87 27.83 -3.20 -6.60
CA SER A 87 27.51 -3.08 -8.02
C SER A 87 27.90 -1.67 -8.44
N GLN A 88 28.83 -1.56 -9.38
CA GLN A 88 29.40 -0.28 -9.81
C GLN A 88 29.52 -0.26 -11.33
N ARG A 89 29.03 0.80 -11.98
CA ARG A 89 29.24 1.01 -13.42
C ARG A 89 30.69 1.36 -13.70
N LEU A 90 31.29 0.81 -14.75
CA LEU A 90 32.71 0.99 -15.04
C LEU A 90 33.06 2.46 -15.34
N ASN A 91 32.14 3.20 -15.95
CA ASN A 91 32.25 4.64 -16.22
C ASN A 91 32.34 5.50 -14.95
N GLU A 92 32.01 4.94 -13.77
CA GLU A 92 32.03 5.61 -12.46
C GLU A 92 33.25 5.18 -11.61
N ILE A 93 34.19 4.41 -12.17
CA ILE A 93 35.38 3.91 -11.45
C ILE A 93 36.65 4.71 -11.84
N ASP A 94 36.94 5.76 -11.07
CA ASP A 94 38.08 6.71 -11.20
C ASP A 94 39.37 6.18 -11.86
N ASP A 95 39.46 6.24 -13.20
CA ASP A 95 40.69 5.97 -13.99
C ASP A 95 41.37 4.61 -13.68
N ALA A 96 40.66 3.69 -13.03
CA ALA A 96 41.25 2.44 -12.58
C ALA A 96 41.59 1.56 -13.79
N HIS A 97 42.67 0.80 -13.70
CA HIS A 97 43.05 -0.17 -14.73
C HIS A 97 42.77 -1.60 -14.26
N TYR A 98 42.77 -1.82 -12.95
CA TYR A 98 42.50 -3.11 -12.32
C TYR A 98 41.65 -2.94 -11.07
N VAL A 99 40.68 -3.84 -10.89
CA VAL A 99 40.04 -4.09 -9.60
C VAL A 99 40.76 -5.28 -8.97
N VAL A 100 41.35 -5.09 -7.78
CA VAL A 100 42.10 -6.11 -7.05
C VAL A 100 41.34 -6.46 -5.78
N ILE A 101 41.05 -7.75 -5.59
CA ILE A 101 40.45 -8.26 -4.36
C ILE A 101 41.58 -8.91 -3.56
N MET A 102 41.85 -8.39 -2.37
CA MET A 102 42.90 -8.88 -1.47
C MET A 102 42.29 -9.83 -0.44
N ASP A 103 42.55 -11.14 -0.56
CA ASP A 103 42.30 -12.10 0.52
C ASP A 103 43.51 -12.11 1.46
N ARG A 104 43.31 -11.67 2.71
CA ARG A 104 44.34 -11.63 3.75
C ARG A 104 44.50 -12.98 4.48
N GLY A 105 43.86 -14.03 3.98
CA GLY A 105 43.93 -15.39 4.49
C GLY A 105 42.81 -15.73 5.48
N ARG A 106 42.47 -17.01 5.56
CA ARG A 106 41.55 -17.55 6.57
C ARG A 106 42.23 -17.56 7.95
N LYS A 107 41.79 -16.71 8.87
CA LYS A 107 42.24 -16.76 10.27
C LYS A 107 41.79 -18.06 10.98
N ASN A 108 40.54 -18.51 10.75
CA ASN A 108 39.93 -19.67 11.45
C ASN A 108 39.21 -20.66 10.52
N GLY A 109 39.73 -20.93 9.31
CA GLY A 109 39.16 -21.96 8.41
C GLY A 109 37.77 -21.66 7.82
N GLU A 110 37.25 -20.45 8.03
CA GLU A 110 35.82 -20.11 7.88
C GLU A 110 35.20 -20.51 6.51
N PRO A 111 34.01 -21.15 6.53
CA PRO A 111 33.26 -21.48 5.33
C PRO A 111 32.55 -20.23 4.79
N GLY A 112 32.57 -20.07 3.47
CA GLY A 112 31.93 -18.93 2.82
C GLY A 112 32.42 -18.73 1.40
N PHE A 113 31.77 -17.82 0.67
CA PHE A 113 32.00 -17.59 -0.74
C PHE A 113 32.40 -16.15 -1.05
N LEU A 114 33.02 -16.00 -2.23
CA LEU A 114 33.26 -14.76 -2.94
C LEU A 114 32.93 -15.05 -4.41
N VAL A 115 32.08 -14.23 -5.04
CA VAL A 115 31.80 -14.28 -6.47
C VAL A 115 31.91 -12.85 -7.01
N ALA A 116 32.68 -12.69 -8.08
CA ALA A 116 32.95 -11.42 -8.74
C ALA A 116 32.77 -11.62 -10.26
N GLU A 117 32.13 -10.68 -10.93
CA GLU A 117 31.95 -10.69 -12.38
C GLU A 117 32.02 -9.29 -12.98
N PHE A 118 32.20 -9.25 -14.30
CA PHE A 118 31.87 -8.11 -15.14
C PHE A 118 30.70 -8.50 -16.03
N ALA A 119 29.68 -7.67 -16.12
CA ALA A 119 28.47 -7.94 -16.89
C ALA A 119 27.99 -6.69 -17.65
N ALA A 120 27.43 -6.88 -18.84
CA ALA A 120 26.72 -5.83 -19.55
C ALA A 120 25.38 -5.53 -18.85
N GLU A 121 24.98 -4.26 -18.79
CA GLU A 121 23.67 -3.91 -18.23
C GLU A 121 22.56 -4.37 -19.19
N ALA A 122 22.83 -4.41 -20.50
CA ALA A 122 21.93 -4.95 -21.53
C ALA A 122 21.68 -6.46 -21.39
N ASP A 123 22.73 -7.29 -21.30
CA ASP A 123 22.62 -8.76 -21.13
C ASP A 123 21.84 -9.14 -19.87
N THR A 124 21.79 -8.25 -18.86
CA THR A 124 21.23 -8.52 -17.53
C THR A 124 19.90 -7.82 -17.24
N LEU A 125 19.36 -6.98 -18.14
CA LEU A 125 18.12 -6.22 -17.94
C LEU A 125 17.01 -6.59 -18.94
N MET A 126 16.00 -7.34 -18.51
CA MET A 126 14.79 -7.57 -19.31
C MET A 126 13.69 -6.57 -18.95
N THR A 127 13.50 -5.54 -19.78
CA THR A 127 12.31 -4.70 -19.70
C THR A 127 11.13 -5.40 -20.36
N VAL A 128 10.08 -5.63 -19.58
CA VAL A 128 8.81 -6.22 -20.04
C VAL A 128 7.73 -5.15 -19.94
N GLU A 129 7.01 -4.94 -21.04
CA GLU A 129 5.82 -4.08 -21.12
C GLU A 129 4.56 -4.94 -21.27
N THR A 130 3.67 -4.89 -20.28
CA THR A 130 2.36 -5.55 -20.30
C THR A 130 1.30 -4.68 -19.66
N THR A 131 0.05 -4.82 -20.10
CA THR A 131 -1.09 -4.19 -19.44
C THR A 131 -1.51 -5.02 -18.22
N THR A 132 -2.08 -4.36 -17.21
CA THR A 132 -2.65 -5.00 -16.01
C THR A 132 -3.74 -6.01 -16.36
N LEU A 133 -4.54 -5.74 -17.39
CA LEU A 133 -5.56 -6.64 -17.93
C LEU A 133 -4.96 -7.89 -18.59
N GLY A 134 -3.92 -7.75 -19.41
CA GLY A 134 -3.24 -8.89 -20.03
C GLY A 134 -2.60 -9.80 -18.98
N LEU A 135 -1.88 -9.21 -18.02
CA LEU A 135 -1.27 -9.92 -16.90
C LEU A 135 -2.31 -10.68 -16.04
N LEU A 136 -3.51 -10.11 -15.84
CA LEU A 136 -4.60 -10.74 -15.09
C LEU A 136 -5.24 -11.93 -15.82
N ASN A 137 -5.33 -11.88 -17.15
CA ASN A 137 -5.91 -12.94 -17.96
C ASN A 137 -4.94 -14.10 -18.13
N ASP A 138 -3.79 -13.82 -18.74
CA ASP A 138 -2.88 -14.81 -19.32
C ASP A 138 -1.67 -15.13 -18.43
N GLY A 139 -1.47 -14.35 -17.36
CA GLY A 139 -0.26 -14.40 -16.53
C GLY A 139 0.93 -13.81 -17.26
N PHE A 140 2.13 -14.33 -16.99
CA PHE A 140 3.32 -14.00 -17.78
C PHE A 140 4.32 -15.17 -17.77
N ARG A 141 4.88 -15.52 -18.93
CA ARG A 141 5.83 -16.63 -19.09
C ARG A 141 7.00 -16.23 -19.97
N VAL A 142 8.21 -16.61 -19.54
CA VAL A 142 9.47 -16.42 -20.26
C VAL A 142 10.32 -17.66 -20.03
N HIS A 143 11.09 -18.06 -21.03
CA HIS A 143 11.98 -19.21 -20.96
C HIS A 143 13.37 -18.78 -21.40
N GLY A 144 14.38 -18.95 -20.54
CA GLY A 144 15.78 -18.65 -20.86
C GLY A 144 16.14 -17.16 -20.81
N PHE A 145 16.11 -16.55 -19.62
CA PHE A 145 16.71 -15.23 -19.40
C PHE A 145 17.60 -15.24 -18.14
N PRO A 146 18.75 -14.54 -18.12
CA PRO A 146 19.48 -13.96 -19.26
C PRO A 146 20.05 -15.03 -20.21
N GLU A 147 20.51 -14.62 -21.40
CA GLU A 147 21.08 -15.53 -22.43
C GLU A 147 22.41 -16.17 -21.98
N ARG A 148 23.10 -15.55 -21.01
CA ARG A 148 24.28 -16.08 -20.32
C ARG A 148 24.11 -15.91 -18.80
N PRO A 149 24.47 -16.89 -17.97
CA PRO A 149 24.26 -16.80 -16.52
C PRO A 149 25.11 -15.68 -15.89
N SER A 150 24.47 -14.81 -15.10
CA SER A 150 25.10 -13.72 -14.36
C SER A 150 24.78 -13.78 -12.85
N LEU A 151 25.63 -13.15 -12.04
CA LEU A 151 25.46 -12.96 -10.60
C LEU A 151 24.25 -12.07 -10.27
N VAL A 152 23.94 -11.13 -11.17
CA VAL A 152 22.84 -10.17 -11.05
C VAL A 152 22.02 -10.20 -12.34
N SER A 153 20.71 -10.41 -12.24
CA SER A 153 19.80 -10.22 -13.37
C SER A 153 18.51 -9.51 -12.94
N THR A 154 18.07 -8.54 -13.74
CA THR A 154 16.93 -7.68 -13.45
C THR A 154 15.80 -8.04 -14.42
N LEU A 155 14.71 -8.60 -13.88
CA LEU A 155 13.72 -9.36 -14.63
C LEU A 155 12.34 -9.29 -13.98
N ARG A 156 11.30 -9.16 -14.81
CA ARG A 156 9.90 -9.31 -14.44
C ARG A 156 9.42 -10.68 -14.98
N LEU A 157 9.15 -11.76 -14.23
CA LEU A 157 9.38 -12.03 -12.79
C LEU A 157 9.91 -13.48 -12.49
N PRO A 158 9.22 -14.58 -12.02
CA PRO A 158 9.94 -15.82 -11.56
C PRO A 158 9.47 -17.17 -12.17
N ASN A 159 10.33 -18.21 -12.22
CA ASN A 159 10.19 -19.53 -11.57
C ASN A 159 11.25 -20.56 -12.08
N ILE A 160 12.26 -20.82 -11.25
CA ILE A 160 13.53 -21.54 -11.54
C ILE A 160 13.45 -23.00 -11.08
N ASP A 161 14.36 -23.86 -11.56
CA ASP A 161 14.73 -25.09 -10.85
C ASP A 161 16.27 -25.34 -10.81
N ASN A 162 16.66 -26.33 -10.00
CA ASN A 162 17.93 -27.07 -9.96
C ASN A 162 19.19 -26.45 -9.27
N THR A 163 20.08 -27.39 -8.93
CA THR A 163 21.26 -27.39 -8.05
C THR A 163 22.58 -27.52 -8.85
N PRO A 164 23.77 -27.53 -8.22
CA PRO A 164 24.15 -27.10 -6.87
C PRO A 164 24.76 -25.68 -6.87
N ARG A 165 24.66 -24.96 -5.74
CA ARG A 165 24.98 -23.53 -5.64
C ARG A 165 25.67 -23.17 -4.33
N ARG A 166 26.52 -22.14 -4.32
CA ARG A 166 27.21 -21.53 -3.17
C ARG A 166 26.26 -20.78 -2.23
N PHE A 167 25.14 -20.29 -2.76
CA PHE A 167 24.05 -19.67 -2.02
C PHE A 167 22.69 -20.02 -2.66
N SER A 168 21.61 -19.98 -1.87
CA SER A 168 20.26 -20.21 -2.38
C SER A 168 19.78 -18.94 -3.10
N PRO A 169 19.18 -19.03 -4.31
CA PRO A 169 18.81 -17.84 -5.09
C PRO A 169 17.84 -16.94 -4.30
N MET A 170 17.98 -15.63 -4.50
CA MET A 170 17.20 -14.59 -3.79
C MET A 170 16.64 -13.54 -4.75
N LEU A 171 15.54 -12.91 -4.33
CA LEU A 171 14.74 -11.97 -5.13
C LEU A 171 14.52 -10.67 -4.35
N ARG A 172 14.85 -9.52 -4.93
CA ARG A 172 14.37 -8.20 -4.49
C ARG A 172 13.18 -7.81 -5.36
N GLN A 173 12.05 -7.50 -4.72
CA GLN A 173 10.98 -6.72 -5.32
C GLN A 173 11.23 -5.24 -4.99
N SER A 174 11.19 -4.36 -5.98
CA SER A 174 11.38 -2.91 -5.80
C SER A 174 10.27 -2.10 -6.49
N SER A 175 9.63 -1.18 -5.76
CA SER A 175 8.49 -0.38 -6.24
C SER A 175 8.89 1.09 -6.42
N TRP A 176 9.05 1.52 -7.66
CA TRP A 176 9.46 2.89 -8.02
C TRP A 176 8.44 3.97 -7.64
N THR A 177 7.20 3.61 -7.29
CA THR A 177 6.15 4.57 -6.89
C THR A 177 6.07 4.83 -5.39
N MET A 178 6.73 4.01 -4.56
CA MET A 178 6.72 4.13 -3.09
C MET A 178 8.11 3.94 -2.45
N TYR A 179 9.15 3.68 -3.26
CA TYR A 179 10.50 3.36 -2.82
C TYR A 179 10.55 2.17 -1.84
N GLU A 180 9.61 1.22 -1.99
CA GLU A 180 9.54 -0.01 -1.19
C GLU A 180 10.44 -1.09 -1.79
N ASP A 181 11.37 -1.60 -0.98
CA ASP A 181 12.23 -2.74 -1.29
C ASP A 181 11.91 -3.94 -0.39
N ARG A 182 11.47 -5.04 -1.00
CA ARG A 182 11.10 -6.28 -0.31
C ARG A 182 11.94 -7.45 -0.79
N TYR A 183 12.81 -7.94 0.09
CA TYR A 183 13.71 -9.07 -0.18
C TYR A 183 13.07 -10.40 0.19
N SER A 184 13.23 -11.39 -0.69
CA SER A 184 12.81 -12.77 -0.53
C SER A 184 14.01 -13.71 -0.69
N VAL A 185 14.59 -14.10 0.44
CA VAL A 185 15.66 -15.12 0.53
C VAL A 185 15.09 -16.53 0.40
N GLY A 186 15.93 -17.50 0.04
CA GLY A 186 15.60 -18.92 0.00
C GLY A 186 14.46 -19.26 -0.97
N ILE A 187 14.54 -18.80 -2.23
CA ILE A 187 13.51 -19.11 -3.24
C ILE A 187 13.39 -20.63 -3.43
N SER A 188 14.53 -21.31 -3.60
CA SER A 188 14.62 -22.75 -3.90
C SER A 188 14.09 -23.67 -2.78
N SER A 189 13.79 -23.15 -1.58
CA SER A 189 13.24 -23.91 -0.46
C SER A 189 11.75 -23.65 -0.22
N LYS A 190 11.04 -23.04 -1.19
CA LYS A 190 9.61 -22.69 -1.09
C LYS A 190 8.81 -23.39 -2.19
N GLU A 191 8.36 -24.61 -1.89
CA GLU A 191 7.53 -25.42 -2.78
C GLU A 191 6.24 -24.70 -3.23
N SER A 192 5.71 -23.81 -2.39
CA SER A 192 4.54 -22.96 -2.67
C SER A 192 4.82 -21.75 -3.57
N GLY A 193 6.05 -21.56 -4.05
CA GLY A 193 6.46 -20.33 -4.74
C GLY A 193 6.58 -19.12 -3.81
N ILE A 194 6.40 -17.91 -4.37
CA ILE A 194 6.55 -16.63 -3.66
C ILE A 194 5.38 -15.69 -4.00
N ASP A 195 4.78 -15.08 -2.98
CA ASP A 195 3.79 -14.02 -3.14
C ASP A 195 4.45 -12.67 -3.46
N ILE A 196 4.40 -12.26 -4.73
CA ILE A 196 4.68 -10.87 -5.14
C ILE A 196 3.38 -10.07 -5.03
N ASN A 197 3.42 -9.00 -4.23
CA ASN A 197 2.30 -8.08 -4.09
C ASN A 197 2.58 -6.83 -4.93
N PHE A 198 1.91 -6.69 -6.08
CA PHE A 198 1.92 -5.43 -6.81
C PHE A 198 0.73 -4.55 -6.41
N HIS A 199 0.97 -3.26 -6.29
CA HIS A 199 -0.05 -2.24 -6.07
C HIS A 199 -0.01 -1.21 -7.20
N GLY A 200 -1.18 -0.75 -7.64
CA GLY A 200 -1.29 0.57 -8.27
C GLY A 200 -1.16 1.67 -7.22
N ASP A 201 -0.83 2.88 -7.66
CA ASP A 201 -0.57 4.09 -6.87
C ASP A 201 -1.49 4.26 -5.64
N LEU A 202 -0.96 4.88 -4.59
CA LEU A 202 -1.75 5.31 -3.44
C LEU A 202 -2.61 6.51 -3.85
N PRO A 203 -3.96 6.45 -3.72
CA PRO A 203 -4.79 7.64 -3.84
C PRO A 203 -4.46 8.58 -2.67
N TYR A 204 -4.62 9.89 -2.89
CA TYR A 204 -4.34 10.94 -1.88
C TYR A 204 -2.87 11.04 -1.43
N PHE A 205 -1.90 10.59 -2.25
CA PHE A 205 -0.46 10.73 -1.96
C PHE A 205 0.30 11.39 -3.14
N GLU A 206 1.30 12.21 -2.84
CA GLU A 206 2.08 12.95 -3.84
C GLU A 206 3.09 12.04 -4.55
N ARG A 207 3.22 12.17 -5.88
CA ARG A 207 4.02 11.26 -6.70
C ARG A 207 5.39 11.84 -7.06
N ILE A 208 6.42 11.43 -6.33
CA ILE A 208 7.83 11.65 -6.70
C ILE A 208 8.24 10.53 -7.68
N GLN A 209 7.85 10.66 -8.95
CA GLN A 209 8.25 9.72 -10.01
C GLN A 209 9.49 10.22 -10.76
N LEU A 210 10.56 9.42 -10.72
CA LEU A 210 11.77 9.64 -11.53
C LEU A 210 11.48 9.35 -13.01
N PRO A 211 12.03 10.16 -13.96
CA PRO A 211 11.80 9.95 -15.39
C PRO A 211 12.27 8.55 -15.84
N GLY A 212 11.52 7.95 -16.76
CA GLY A 212 11.77 6.60 -17.31
C GLY A 212 11.44 5.41 -16.39
N LYS A 213 11.28 5.61 -15.07
CA LYS A 213 11.14 4.49 -14.11
C LYS A 213 9.69 4.26 -13.68
N LYS A 214 9.01 3.32 -14.35
CA LYS A 214 7.62 2.93 -14.07
C LYS A 214 7.46 1.41 -13.83
N GLY A 215 6.44 1.08 -13.05
CA GLY A 215 6.12 -0.29 -12.64
C GLY A 215 7.03 -0.82 -11.53
N ILE A 216 7.06 -2.14 -11.39
CA ILE A 216 7.92 -2.84 -10.43
C ILE A 216 9.16 -3.35 -11.16
N GLU A 217 10.32 -3.12 -10.57
CA GLU A 217 11.57 -3.77 -10.94
C GLU A 217 11.79 -4.93 -9.97
N LEU A 218 12.21 -6.08 -10.49
CA LEU A 218 12.65 -7.17 -9.63
C LEU A 218 14.02 -7.67 -10.05
N ARG A 219 14.82 -8.04 -9.06
CA ARG A 219 16.24 -8.36 -9.23
C ARG A 219 16.55 -9.68 -8.55
N PHE A 220 17.15 -10.58 -9.33
CA PHE A 220 17.58 -11.90 -8.90
C PHE A 220 19.09 -11.85 -8.66
N TRP A 221 19.53 -12.52 -7.59
CA TRP A 221 20.92 -12.93 -7.42
C TRP A 221 20.95 -14.44 -7.47
N MET A 222 21.84 -14.97 -8.31
CA MET A 222 22.00 -16.40 -8.57
C MET A 222 23.50 -16.73 -8.61
N ASP A 223 23.84 -17.99 -8.36
CA ASP A 223 25.21 -18.46 -8.54
C ASP A 223 25.49 -18.69 -10.03
N PRO A 224 26.43 -17.95 -10.66
CA PRO A 224 26.74 -18.11 -12.09
C PRO A 224 27.44 -19.43 -12.42
N THR A 225 27.81 -20.26 -11.44
CA THR A 225 28.32 -21.62 -11.71
C THR A 225 27.24 -22.61 -12.17
N CYS A 226 25.96 -22.22 -12.18
CA CYS A 226 24.89 -23.05 -12.75
C CYS A 226 24.75 -22.84 -14.27
N PRO A 227 24.84 -23.90 -15.09
CA PRO A 227 24.72 -23.79 -16.55
C PRO A 227 23.26 -23.69 -17.06
N VAL A 228 22.27 -23.74 -16.16
CA VAL A 228 20.84 -23.69 -16.50
C VAL A 228 20.33 -22.25 -16.33
N PRO A 229 19.77 -21.61 -17.38
CA PRO A 229 19.26 -20.24 -17.30
C PRO A 229 17.94 -20.17 -16.50
N LEU A 230 17.56 -18.94 -16.12
CA LEU A 230 16.38 -18.68 -15.30
C LEU A 230 15.09 -18.74 -16.15
N SER A 231 14.19 -19.66 -15.79
CA SER A 231 12.86 -19.86 -16.38
C SER A 231 11.77 -19.11 -15.61
N LEU A 232 10.63 -18.81 -16.24
CA LEU A 232 9.58 -17.92 -15.71
C LEU A 232 8.14 -18.40 -15.96
N ASN A 233 7.34 -18.42 -14.89
CA ASN A 233 5.89 -18.63 -14.92
C ASN A 233 5.20 -17.80 -13.81
N LEU A 234 4.94 -16.53 -14.09
CA LEU A 234 4.08 -15.65 -13.30
C LEU A 234 2.63 -16.10 -13.42
N GLN A 235 2.00 -16.41 -12.29
CA GLN A 235 0.57 -16.70 -12.21
C GLN A 235 -0.11 -15.70 -11.26
N VAL A 236 -1.26 -15.16 -11.67
CA VAL A 236 -2.04 -14.25 -10.83
C VAL A 236 -3.01 -15.04 -9.97
N ASP A 237 -2.83 -15.02 -8.66
CA ASP A 237 -3.83 -15.47 -7.70
C ASP A 237 -5.06 -14.56 -7.78
N LYS A 238 -6.07 -14.99 -8.55
CA LYS A 238 -7.30 -14.22 -8.80
C LYS A 238 -8.12 -14.09 -7.50
N TYR A 239 -8.09 -15.06 -6.60
CA TYR A 239 -8.90 -15.06 -5.37
C TYR A 239 -8.31 -14.16 -4.28
N GLY A 240 -7.02 -14.30 -3.95
CA GLY A 240 -6.37 -13.41 -2.99
C GLY A 240 -6.20 -11.99 -3.53
N SER A 241 -6.12 -11.79 -4.86
CA SER A 241 -6.18 -10.44 -5.45
C SER A 241 -7.55 -9.77 -5.22
N ILE A 242 -8.66 -10.48 -5.46
CA ILE A 242 -10.01 -9.99 -5.14
C ILE A 242 -10.13 -9.70 -3.63
N GLY A 243 -9.62 -10.58 -2.76
CA GLY A 243 -9.57 -10.37 -1.32
C GLY A 243 -8.82 -9.09 -0.92
N LYS A 244 -7.63 -8.86 -1.50
CA LYS A 244 -6.81 -7.65 -1.28
C LYS A 244 -7.56 -6.38 -1.73
N VAL A 245 -8.25 -6.41 -2.88
CA VAL A 245 -9.09 -5.30 -3.37
C VAL A 245 -10.26 -5.00 -2.42
N VAL A 246 -10.98 -6.02 -1.94
CA VAL A 246 -12.08 -5.84 -0.97
C VAL A 246 -11.57 -5.27 0.35
N ILE A 247 -10.41 -5.70 0.84
CA ILE A 247 -9.79 -5.13 2.05
C ILE A 247 -9.36 -3.67 1.84
N ARG A 248 -8.76 -3.32 0.69
CA ARG A 248 -8.37 -1.93 0.34
C ARG A 248 -9.58 -0.99 0.34
N TYR A 249 -10.72 -1.44 -0.20
CA TYR A 249 -11.91 -0.60 -0.41
C TYR A 249 -13.07 -0.84 0.56
N ARG A 250 -12.88 -1.59 1.65
CA ARG A 250 -13.92 -1.91 2.66
C ARG A 250 -14.70 -0.69 3.19
N MET A 251 -14.05 0.47 3.29
CA MET A 251 -14.68 1.72 3.75
C MET A 251 -15.68 2.29 2.74
N VAL A 252 -15.46 2.07 1.44
CA VAL A 252 -16.34 2.52 0.35
C VAL A 252 -17.73 1.88 0.50
N VAL A 253 -17.77 0.58 0.80
CA VAL A 253 -19.01 -0.17 1.04
C VAL A 253 -19.77 0.37 2.25
N LEU A 254 -19.07 0.74 3.33
CA LEU A 254 -19.70 1.36 4.51
C LEU A 254 -20.25 2.76 4.20
N VAL A 255 -19.50 3.60 3.47
CA VAL A 255 -19.93 4.95 3.07
C VAL A 255 -21.12 4.89 2.10
N PHE A 256 -21.08 4.03 1.08
CA PHE A 256 -22.17 3.86 0.13
C PHE A 256 -23.42 3.22 0.76
N SER A 257 -23.28 2.25 1.66
CA SER A 257 -24.43 1.71 2.42
C SER A 257 -25.05 2.80 3.30
N SER A 258 -24.24 3.64 3.94
CA SER A 258 -24.70 4.78 4.73
C SER A 258 -25.43 5.81 3.86
N LEU A 259 -24.90 6.11 2.67
CA LEU A 259 -25.52 7.00 1.68
C LEU A 259 -26.89 6.48 1.24
N VAL A 260 -27.02 5.19 0.90
CA VAL A 260 -28.29 4.56 0.52
C VAL A 260 -29.33 4.67 1.65
N VAL A 261 -28.92 4.43 2.90
CA VAL A 261 -29.81 4.59 4.08
C VAL A 261 -30.23 6.06 4.27
N VAL A 262 -29.30 7.01 4.23
CA VAL A 262 -29.58 8.45 4.41
C VAL A 262 -30.47 9.00 3.29
N LEU A 263 -30.24 8.62 2.02
CA LEU A 263 -31.11 8.99 0.90
C LEU A 263 -32.52 8.41 1.04
N THR A 264 -32.64 7.17 1.52
CA THR A 264 -33.94 6.53 1.78
C THR A 264 -34.69 7.24 2.90
N LEU A 265 -34.04 7.54 4.03
CA LEU A 265 -34.61 8.31 5.13
C LEU A 265 -35.01 9.73 4.69
N ARG A 266 -34.15 10.43 3.93
CA ARG A 266 -34.47 11.74 3.35
C ARG A 266 -35.73 11.68 2.49
N ALA A 267 -35.87 10.65 1.64
CA ALA A 267 -37.05 10.48 0.81
C ALA A 267 -38.32 10.18 1.65
N GLN A 268 -38.23 9.33 2.69
CA GLN A 268 -39.34 9.09 3.62
C GLN A 268 -39.81 10.37 4.31
N PHE A 269 -38.90 11.16 4.88
CA PHE A 269 -39.26 12.42 5.55
C PHE A 269 -39.75 13.48 4.54
N THR A 270 -39.19 13.53 3.33
CA THR A 270 -39.65 14.47 2.28
C THR A 270 -41.07 14.13 1.80
N ALA A 271 -41.40 12.84 1.67
CA ALA A 271 -42.75 12.39 1.35
C ALA A 271 -43.74 12.73 2.48
N PHE A 272 -43.38 12.41 3.72
CA PHE A 272 -44.21 12.70 4.89
C PHE A 272 -44.47 14.20 5.09
N ASN A 273 -43.44 15.04 4.92
CA ASN A 273 -43.57 16.50 5.02
C ASN A 273 -44.41 17.12 3.88
N LYS A 274 -44.67 16.38 2.79
CA LYS A 274 -45.62 16.76 1.73
C LYS A 274 -47.06 16.32 2.03
N GLY A 275 -47.32 15.69 3.17
CA GLY A 275 -48.63 15.17 3.56
C GLY A 275 -48.92 13.74 3.12
N GLU A 276 -47.96 13.02 2.52
CA GLU A 276 -48.14 11.59 2.24
C GLU A 276 -48.13 10.75 3.53
N PRO A 277 -48.91 9.65 3.62
CA PRO A 277 -48.80 8.71 4.74
C PRO A 277 -47.37 8.13 4.80
N PHE A 278 -46.85 7.95 6.03
CA PHE A 278 -45.45 7.56 6.25
C PHE A 278 -45.11 6.19 5.64
N LYS A 279 -44.50 6.20 4.46
CA LYS A 279 -44.11 4.98 3.71
C LYS A 279 -43.02 4.20 4.47
N PRO A 280 -43.20 2.88 4.72
CA PRO A 280 -42.17 2.01 5.29
C PRO A 280 -40.86 2.00 4.49
N PHE A 281 -39.73 1.81 5.18
CA PHE A 281 -38.37 1.91 4.60
C PHE A 281 -38.21 1.08 3.31
N GLY A 282 -38.60 -0.20 3.32
CA GLY A 282 -38.47 -1.07 2.14
C GLY A 282 -39.32 -0.65 0.93
N ILE A 283 -40.43 0.06 1.15
CA ILE A 283 -41.28 0.60 0.06
C ILE A 283 -40.65 1.86 -0.54
N MET A 284 -40.03 2.71 0.29
CA MET A 284 -39.26 3.85 -0.23
C MET A 284 -37.97 3.40 -0.92
N LEU A 285 -37.29 2.38 -0.38
CA LEU A 285 -36.09 1.79 -0.97
C LEU A 285 -36.38 1.20 -2.37
N SER A 286 -37.46 0.43 -2.52
CA SER A 286 -37.84 -0.13 -3.83
C SER A 286 -38.24 0.92 -4.86
N GLN A 287 -38.81 2.06 -4.42
CA GLN A 287 -39.09 3.21 -5.28
C GLN A 287 -37.81 3.99 -5.69
N LEU A 288 -36.78 4.02 -4.84
CA LEU A 288 -35.51 4.71 -5.11
C LEU A 288 -34.56 3.96 -6.05
N ILE A 289 -34.57 2.62 -6.04
CA ILE A 289 -33.71 1.78 -6.88
C ILE A 289 -33.80 2.14 -8.38
N PRO A 290 -34.97 2.07 -9.04
CA PRO A 290 -35.07 2.38 -10.47
C PRO A 290 -35.02 3.89 -10.76
N SER A 291 -35.55 4.72 -9.85
CA SER A 291 -35.72 6.16 -10.10
C SER A 291 -34.45 6.98 -9.92
N THR A 292 -33.59 6.57 -8.98
CA THR A 292 -32.50 7.39 -8.42
C THR A 292 -31.19 6.62 -8.38
N PHE A 293 -31.15 5.42 -7.79
CA PHE A 293 -29.89 4.69 -7.61
C PHE A 293 -29.31 4.18 -8.93
N CYS A 294 -30.15 3.76 -9.89
CA CYS A 294 -29.69 3.42 -11.24
C CYS A 294 -28.95 4.61 -11.90
N LYS A 295 -29.54 5.82 -11.85
CA LYS A 295 -28.91 7.05 -12.37
C LYS A 295 -27.63 7.42 -11.63
N PHE A 296 -27.59 7.23 -10.31
CA PHE A 296 -26.39 7.47 -9.51
C PHE A 296 -25.27 6.48 -9.85
N SER A 297 -25.58 5.21 -10.13
CA SER A 297 -24.61 4.22 -10.59
C SER A 297 -23.98 4.61 -11.94
N VAL A 298 -24.79 5.08 -12.89
CA VAL A 298 -24.31 5.63 -14.17
C VAL A 298 -23.45 6.88 -13.95
N LEU A 299 -23.83 7.77 -13.03
CA LEU A 299 -23.02 8.94 -12.68
C LEU A 299 -21.65 8.55 -12.08
N LEU A 300 -21.61 7.59 -11.17
CA LEU A 300 -20.36 7.06 -10.61
C LEU A 300 -19.47 6.43 -11.69
N MET A 301 -20.06 5.70 -12.64
CA MET A 301 -19.36 5.14 -13.80
C MET A 301 -18.73 6.23 -14.67
N VAL A 302 -19.48 7.28 -15.01
CA VAL A 302 -18.98 8.39 -15.83
C VAL A 302 -17.87 9.15 -15.12
N ILE A 303 -18.01 9.43 -13.81
CA ILE A 303 -16.96 10.08 -13.02
C ILE A 303 -15.70 9.22 -12.99
N ALA A 304 -15.80 7.92 -12.67
CA ALA A 304 -14.65 7.02 -12.59
C ALA A 304 -13.94 6.84 -13.95
N LEU A 305 -14.68 6.88 -15.07
CA LEU A 305 -14.10 6.85 -16.42
C LEU A 305 -13.39 8.15 -16.78
N VAL A 306 -13.98 9.31 -16.49
CA VAL A 306 -13.33 10.62 -16.71
C VAL A 306 -12.04 10.73 -15.87
N GLN A 307 -12.07 10.25 -14.64
CA GLN A 307 -10.90 10.25 -13.75
C GLN A 307 -9.74 9.36 -14.24
N SER A 308 -10.01 8.24 -14.93
CA SER A 308 -8.94 7.38 -15.46
C SER A 308 -8.41 7.83 -16.83
N LEU A 309 -9.23 8.55 -17.61
CA LEU A 309 -8.81 9.18 -18.87
C LEU A 309 -8.05 10.50 -18.67
N GLN A 310 -8.15 11.12 -17.48
CA GLN A 310 -7.46 12.37 -17.16
C GLN A 310 -5.97 12.12 -16.87
N ASN A 311 -5.13 12.31 -17.89
CA ASN A 311 -3.67 12.36 -17.73
C ASN A 311 -3.28 13.43 -16.70
N ARG A 312 -2.81 13.00 -15.52
CA ARG A 312 -2.22 13.92 -14.53
C ARG A 312 -0.86 14.39 -15.02
N ASN A 313 -0.62 15.71 -15.02
CA ASN A 313 0.72 16.26 -15.23
C ASN A 313 1.66 15.74 -14.13
N VAL A 314 2.76 15.08 -14.52
CA VAL A 314 3.83 14.70 -13.60
C VAL A 314 4.64 15.94 -13.29
N THR A 315 4.86 16.23 -12.01
CA THR A 315 5.87 17.21 -11.58
C THR A 315 7.24 16.55 -11.73
N GLU A 316 7.82 16.66 -12.92
CA GLU A 316 9.16 16.16 -13.20
C GLU A 316 10.18 16.90 -12.34
N PHE A 317 10.94 16.14 -11.53
CA PHE A 317 11.97 16.72 -10.67
C PHE A 317 13.25 16.86 -11.48
N GLU A 318 13.38 17.97 -12.21
CA GLU A 318 14.58 18.27 -12.98
C GLU A 318 15.79 18.36 -12.04
N GLN A 319 16.78 17.48 -12.25
CA GLN A 319 17.92 17.32 -11.36
C GLN A 319 18.97 18.42 -11.60
N SER A 320 18.62 19.67 -11.27
CA SER A 320 19.48 20.85 -11.45
C SER A 320 20.62 20.88 -10.42
N GLY A 321 21.65 20.07 -10.68
CA GLY A 321 22.86 19.98 -9.87
C GLY A 321 23.79 21.18 -10.04
N SER A 322 23.41 22.36 -9.54
CA SER A 322 24.18 23.60 -9.77
C SER A 322 24.26 24.61 -8.60
N ILE A 323 23.79 24.30 -7.38
CA ILE A 323 23.91 25.22 -6.23
C ILE A 323 24.54 24.56 -4.98
N PHE A 324 25.87 24.48 -4.96
CA PHE A 324 26.64 24.57 -3.70
C PHE A 324 28.05 25.16 -3.89
N THR A 325 28.15 26.23 -4.68
CA THR A 325 29.35 27.08 -4.70
C THR A 325 29.43 27.89 -3.41
N SER A 326 30.18 27.37 -2.44
CA SER A 326 30.46 28.07 -1.17
C SER A 326 31.31 29.31 -1.42
N ASN A 327 30.65 30.46 -1.58
CA ASN A 327 31.34 31.75 -1.63
C ASN A 327 31.50 32.29 -0.21
N LYS A 328 32.74 32.25 0.29
CA LYS A 328 33.17 33.18 1.32
C LYS A 328 33.07 34.60 0.74
N ASN A 329 32.62 35.55 1.56
CA ASN A 329 33.41 36.72 1.92
C ASN A 329 32.80 37.37 3.15
N SER A 330 33.66 37.78 4.07
CA SER A 330 33.32 38.71 5.15
C SER A 330 33.81 40.12 4.78
N ASP A 331 33.45 41.08 5.63
CA ASP A 331 34.06 42.40 5.83
C ASP A 331 33.36 43.61 5.14
N ALA A 332 33.09 44.63 5.98
CA ALA A 332 32.66 46.01 5.66
C ALA A 332 31.30 46.23 4.94
N ALA A 333 30.50 47.26 5.25
CA ALA A 333 30.50 48.15 6.42
C ALA A 333 29.10 48.79 6.64
N GLU A 334 28.82 49.11 7.90
CA GLU A 334 28.17 50.33 8.41
C GLU A 334 27.31 51.22 7.47
N GLU A 335 26.00 51.26 7.73
CA GLU A 335 25.18 52.49 7.67
C GLU A 335 24.19 52.48 8.84
N ILE A 336 23.73 53.67 9.30
CA ILE A 336 23.17 53.89 10.64
C ILE A 336 21.82 54.62 10.55
N ILE A 337 20.97 54.48 11.59
CA ILE A 337 19.71 55.24 11.82
C ILE A 337 18.57 54.77 10.87
N GLN A 338 17.38 54.33 11.31
CA GLN A 338 16.49 54.87 12.36
C GLN A 338 15.49 53.80 12.84
N GLY A 339 15.09 53.82 14.11
CA GLY A 339 14.00 52.98 14.62
C GLY A 339 12.65 53.72 14.65
N PRO A 340 11.53 53.15 14.15
CA PRO A 340 10.21 53.76 14.30
C PRO A 340 9.70 53.62 15.74
N THR A 341 9.53 54.75 16.42
CA THR A 341 8.88 54.80 17.73
C THR A 341 7.38 54.55 17.64
N GLY A 342 6.88 53.53 18.35
CA GLY A 342 5.55 53.53 18.94
C GLY A 342 4.33 53.48 18.01
N SER A 343 3.97 52.27 17.57
CA SER A 343 2.56 51.89 17.40
C SER A 343 2.20 50.81 18.41
N ARG A 344 1.10 51.00 19.16
CA ARG A 344 0.50 49.91 19.95
C ARG A 344 -0.21 48.97 18.96
N ASP A 345 0.46 47.91 18.56
CA ASP A 345 -0.17 46.80 17.84
C ASP A 345 -1.29 46.23 18.74
N THR A 346 -2.54 46.55 18.43
CA THR A 346 -3.67 46.13 19.25
C THR A 346 -3.80 44.62 19.17
N SER A 347 -4.07 43.95 20.29
CA SER A 347 -4.21 42.48 20.33
C SER A 347 -5.29 41.96 19.37
N GLN A 348 -6.20 42.83 18.95
CA GLN A 348 -7.25 42.58 17.96
C GLN A 348 -6.69 42.43 16.54
N ASP A 349 -5.65 43.17 16.14
CA ASP A 349 -5.03 43.08 14.82
C ASP A 349 -4.13 41.84 14.68
N ALA A 350 -3.53 41.40 15.78
CA ALA A 350 -2.87 40.09 15.86
C ALA A 350 -3.89 38.94 15.76
N TYR A 351 -5.05 39.08 16.40
CA TYR A 351 -6.15 38.11 16.35
C TYR A 351 -6.81 38.04 14.96
N GLU A 352 -7.07 39.18 14.31
CA GLU A 352 -7.53 39.28 12.92
C GLU A 352 -6.54 38.64 11.94
N ARG A 353 -5.24 38.94 12.04
CA ARG A 353 -4.21 38.26 11.22
C ARG A 353 -4.21 36.75 11.43
N MET A 354 -4.37 36.29 12.68
CA MET A 354 -4.47 34.85 12.99
C MET A 354 -5.73 34.21 12.41
N ILE A 355 -6.89 34.88 12.48
CA ILE A 355 -8.15 34.40 11.90
C ILE A 355 -8.06 34.36 10.37
N ARG A 356 -7.59 35.42 9.72
CA ARG A 356 -7.42 35.45 8.25
C ARG A 356 -6.46 34.36 7.78
N ALA A 357 -5.36 34.13 8.51
CA ALA A 357 -4.44 33.02 8.24
C ALA A 357 -5.06 31.63 8.51
N ARG A 358 -6.02 31.51 9.45
CA ARG A 358 -6.78 30.27 9.69
C ARG A 358 -7.81 30.00 8.58
N ILE A 359 -8.48 31.05 8.11
CA ILE A 359 -9.48 31.00 7.02
C ILE A 359 -8.79 30.67 5.70
N ALA A 360 -7.74 31.39 5.31
CA ALA A 360 -6.97 31.10 4.09
C ALA A 360 -6.38 29.67 4.10
N ARG A 361 -5.89 29.20 5.26
CA ARG A 361 -5.45 27.81 5.43
C ARG A 361 -6.60 26.80 5.43
N SER A 362 -7.86 27.20 5.60
CA SER A 362 -9.03 26.34 5.42
C SER A 362 -9.48 26.31 3.96
N GLU A 363 -9.44 27.45 3.28
CA GLU A 363 -9.72 27.57 1.84
C GLU A 363 -8.71 26.75 1.02
N SER A 364 -7.44 26.67 1.44
CA SER A 364 -6.45 25.82 0.77
C SER A 364 -6.77 24.31 0.81
N TRP A 365 -7.49 23.80 1.83
CA TRP A 365 -7.96 22.40 1.79
C TRP A 365 -9.02 22.19 0.71
N PHE A 366 -9.91 23.18 0.50
CA PHE A 366 -10.96 23.09 -0.51
C PHE A 366 -10.43 23.39 -1.93
N ALA A 367 -9.50 24.34 -2.07
CA ALA A 367 -8.81 24.62 -3.34
C ALA A 367 -7.89 23.45 -3.78
N SER A 368 -7.46 22.59 -2.84
CA SER A 368 -6.68 21.38 -3.13
C SER A 368 -7.52 20.19 -3.64
N PHE A 369 -8.85 20.31 -3.78
CA PHE A 369 -9.68 19.24 -4.36
C PHE A 369 -9.47 19.12 -5.87
N ARG A 370 -8.40 18.42 -6.27
CA ARG A 370 -8.23 17.92 -7.64
C ARG A 370 -9.31 16.89 -7.93
N LEU A 371 -10.00 17.01 -9.07
CA LEU A 371 -11.01 16.05 -9.53
C LEU A 371 -10.45 14.61 -9.58
N GLU A 372 -9.15 14.53 -9.86
CA GLU A 372 -8.31 13.34 -9.91
C GLU A 372 -8.28 12.50 -8.61
N ASP A 373 -8.63 13.09 -7.46
CA ASP A 373 -8.57 12.46 -6.13
C ASP A 373 -9.97 12.10 -5.58
N VAL A 374 -11.05 12.46 -6.28
CA VAL A 374 -12.43 12.20 -5.84
C VAL A 374 -12.76 10.68 -5.88
N LEU A 375 -13.80 10.26 -5.15
CA LEU A 375 -14.42 8.91 -5.25
C LEU A 375 -13.51 7.76 -4.77
N LEU A 376 -12.77 7.10 -5.67
CA LEU A 376 -11.77 6.06 -5.34
C LEU A 376 -10.32 6.58 -5.43
N GLY A 377 -10.15 7.84 -5.85
CA GLY A 377 -8.88 8.41 -6.30
C GLY A 377 -8.41 7.84 -7.64
N SER A 378 -7.33 8.42 -8.16
CA SER A 378 -6.69 7.99 -9.41
C SER A 378 -6.26 6.52 -9.34
N ASN A 379 -6.92 5.69 -10.14
CA ASN A 379 -6.56 4.29 -10.36
C ASN A 379 -6.28 4.09 -11.86
N ASP A 380 -5.53 3.04 -12.18
CA ASP A 380 -5.34 2.55 -13.56
C ASP A 380 -6.70 2.35 -14.25
N THR A 381 -6.76 2.61 -15.56
CA THR A 381 -7.96 2.58 -16.42
C THR A 381 -8.76 1.30 -16.25
N PHE A 382 -8.12 0.17 -15.99
CA PHE A 382 -8.77 -1.10 -15.64
C PHE A 382 -9.86 -0.96 -14.55
N PHE A 383 -9.69 -0.09 -13.55
CA PHE A 383 -10.56 -0.03 -12.37
C PHE A 383 -11.82 0.86 -12.50
N TRP A 384 -12.14 1.42 -13.69
CA TRP A 384 -13.29 2.33 -13.87
C TRP A 384 -14.62 1.76 -13.36
N PHE A 385 -14.82 0.43 -13.48
CA PHE A 385 -16.07 -0.25 -13.10
C PHE A 385 -16.22 -0.44 -11.58
N LEU A 386 -15.17 -0.21 -10.80
CA LEU A 386 -15.12 -0.61 -9.39
C LEU A 386 -16.06 0.25 -8.52
N ALA A 387 -16.22 1.53 -8.85
CA ALA A 387 -17.14 2.46 -8.17
C ALA A 387 -18.62 2.05 -8.28
N PRO A 388 -19.22 1.89 -9.48
CA PRO A 388 -20.62 1.45 -9.61
C PRO A 388 -20.84 0.03 -9.06
N VAL A 389 -19.85 -0.87 -9.16
CA VAL A 389 -19.95 -2.21 -8.55
C VAL A 389 -20.04 -2.15 -7.03
N PHE A 390 -19.20 -1.38 -6.34
CA PHE A 390 -19.31 -1.22 -4.89
C PHE A 390 -20.62 -0.53 -4.47
N PHE A 391 -21.14 0.41 -5.27
CA PHE A 391 -22.43 1.03 -5.00
C PHE A 391 -23.59 0.01 -5.14
N GLN A 392 -23.57 -0.83 -6.17
CA GLN A 392 -24.56 -1.89 -6.37
C GLN A 392 -24.48 -2.96 -5.26
N MET A 393 -23.28 -3.37 -4.83
CA MET A 393 -23.11 -4.24 -3.65
C MET A 393 -23.71 -3.60 -2.39
N SER A 394 -23.50 -2.29 -2.19
CA SER A 394 -24.00 -1.56 -1.01
C SER A 394 -25.52 -1.49 -0.98
N ILE A 395 -26.18 -1.34 -2.13
CA ILE A 395 -27.65 -1.47 -2.25
C ILE A 395 -28.08 -2.89 -1.84
N GLY A 396 -27.41 -3.92 -2.37
CA GLY A 396 -27.69 -5.33 -2.04
C GLY A 396 -27.55 -5.63 -0.54
N ILE A 397 -26.51 -5.09 0.11
CA ILE A 397 -26.26 -5.21 1.55
C ILE A 397 -27.37 -4.53 2.37
N VAL A 398 -27.79 -3.31 1.99
CA VAL A 398 -28.89 -2.60 2.67
C VAL A 398 -30.23 -3.34 2.50
N ILE A 399 -30.51 -3.89 1.31
CA ILE A 399 -31.70 -4.75 1.08
C ILE A 399 -31.63 -6.00 1.96
N PHE A 400 -30.51 -6.72 1.97
CA PHE A 400 -30.32 -7.95 2.75
C PHE A 400 -30.51 -7.71 4.25
N ILE A 401 -29.86 -6.66 4.79
CA ILE A 401 -30.00 -6.27 6.21
C ILE A 401 -31.45 -5.89 6.52
N TRP A 402 -32.13 -5.14 5.64
CA TRP A 402 -33.53 -4.79 5.85
C TRP A 402 -34.45 -6.02 5.83
N VAL A 403 -34.26 -6.94 4.89
CA VAL A 403 -35.03 -8.20 4.81
C VAL A 403 -34.80 -9.04 6.06
N MET A 404 -33.54 -9.20 6.51
CA MET A 404 -33.20 -9.95 7.71
C MET A 404 -33.83 -9.36 8.97
N LEU A 405 -33.72 -8.04 9.18
CA LEU A 405 -34.30 -7.35 10.34
C LEU A 405 -35.84 -7.36 10.34
N ASN A 406 -36.47 -7.14 9.18
CA ASN A 406 -37.92 -7.21 9.01
C ASN A 406 -38.43 -8.65 9.24
N GLY A 407 -37.70 -9.67 8.75
CA GLY A 407 -37.96 -11.08 9.00
C GLY A 407 -37.88 -11.43 10.49
N LEU A 408 -36.81 -11.00 11.17
CA LEU A 408 -36.62 -11.19 12.61
C LEU A 408 -37.75 -10.55 13.44
N VAL A 409 -38.10 -9.29 13.18
CA VAL A 409 -39.20 -8.59 13.88
C VAL A 409 -40.55 -9.28 13.66
N ARG A 410 -40.83 -9.73 12.43
CA ARG A 410 -42.06 -10.49 12.12
C ARG A 410 -42.08 -11.86 12.79
N SER A 411 -40.95 -12.57 12.81
CA SER A 411 -40.80 -13.88 13.47
C SER A 411 -41.09 -13.76 14.97
N ILE A 412 -40.45 -12.81 15.66
CA ILE A 412 -40.68 -12.58 17.10
C ILE A 412 -42.15 -12.22 17.37
N ALA A 413 -42.77 -11.35 16.56
CA ALA A 413 -44.18 -11.02 16.69
C ALA A 413 -45.10 -12.24 16.49
N ALA A 414 -44.83 -13.08 15.48
CA ALA A 414 -45.59 -14.29 15.21
C ALA A 414 -45.47 -15.32 16.36
N THR A 415 -44.27 -15.53 16.90
CA THR A 415 -44.05 -16.41 18.06
C THR A 415 -44.80 -15.91 19.29
N LEU A 416 -44.76 -14.60 19.59
CA LEU A 416 -45.52 -14.01 20.70
C LEU A 416 -47.04 -14.19 20.52
N MET A 417 -47.56 -13.96 19.31
CA MET A 417 -48.97 -14.19 18.99
C MET A 417 -49.36 -15.67 19.15
N PHE A 418 -48.53 -16.61 18.68
CA PHE A 418 -48.76 -18.04 18.81
C PHE A 418 -48.78 -18.50 20.27
N VAL A 419 -47.85 -18.02 21.10
CA VAL A 419 -47.84 -18.29 22.55
C VAL A 419 -49.09 -17.71 23.22
N SER A 420 -49.49 -16.47 22.88
CA SER A 420 -50.73 -15.86 23.40
C SER A 420 -52.03 -16.50 22.89
N LYS A 421 -51.96 -17.41 21.92
CA LYS A 421 -53.09 -18.23 21.44
C LYS A 421 -53.19 -19.58 22.16
N ARG A 422 -52.12 -20.01 22.86
CA ARG A 422 -52.09 -21.21 23.73
C ARG A 422 -52.28 -20.90 25.22
N GLY A 423 -51.78 -19.76 25.71
CA GLY A 423 -52.12 -19.25 27.04
C GLY A 423 -53.39 -18.39 27.03
N GLU A 424 -54.02 -18.17 28.18
CA GLU A 424 -55.21 -17.33 28.28
C GLU A 424 -54.91 -15.88 27.82
N ARG A 425 -55.72 -15.39 26.89
CA ARG A 425 -55.55 -14.08 26.20
C ARG A 425 -55.60 -12.87 27.16
N TYR A 426 -56.10 -13.08 28.38
CA TYR A 426 -56.43 -12.04 29.36
C TYR A 426 -55.19 -11.35 29.96
N VAL A 427 -54.12 -12.10 30.27
CA VAL A 427 -52.96 -11.56 30.99
C VAL A 427 -52.13 -10.61 30.13
N ILE A 428 -51.84 -11.00 28.88
CA ILE A 428 -50.99 -10.22 27.96
C ILE A 428 -51.72 -8.94 27.49
N GLY A 429 -53.02 -9.02 27.19
CA GLY A 429 -53.82 -7.83 26.85
C GLY A 429 -53.81 -6.79 27.98
N LYS A 430 -53.97 -7.23 29.23
CA LYS A 430 -53.92 -6.37 30.43
C LYS A 430 -52.53 -5.76 30.65
N ALA A 431 -51.45 -6.53 30.41
CA ALA A 431 -50.07 -6.03 30.49
C ALA A 431 -49.74 -4.99 29.40
N ILE A 432 -50.21 -5.19 28.17
CA ILE A 432 -50.03 -4.25 27.05
C ILE A 432 -50.83 -2.96 27.30
N GLY A 433 -52.11 -3.07 27.70
CA GLY A 433 -52.96 -1.93 28.05
C GLY A 433 -52.41 -1.08 29.19
N ASN A 434 -51.95 -1.71 30.27
CA ASN A 434 -51.33 -1.02 31.41
C ASN A 434 -50.00 -0.32 31.07
N MET A 435 -49.32 -0.69 29.98
CA MET A 435 -48.17 0.06 29.47
C MET A 435 -48.55 1.18 28.49
N LEU A 436 -49.69 1.08 27.80
CA LEU A 436 -50.15 2.11 26.84
C LEU A 436 -50.61 3.40 27.56
N SER A 437 -51.31 3.29 28.69
CA SER A 437 -51.74 4.47 29.48
C SER A 437 -50.56 5.34 29.99
N LYS A 438 -49.37 4.75 30.14
CA LYS A 438 -48.14 5.45 30.56
C LYS A 438 -47.49 6.31 29.46
N ARG A 439 -48.00 6.30 28.22
CA ARG A 439 -47.38 6.94 27.04
C ARG A 439 -47.23 8.47 27.15
N SER A 440 -48.21 9.17 27.74
CA SER A 440 -48.21 10.65 27.83
C SER A 440 -47.02 11.21 28.63
N ARG A 441 -46.76 10.70 29.84
CA ARG A 441 -45.60 11.11 30.68
C ARG A 441 -44.25 10.58 30.17
N GLY A 442 -44.20 9.97 28.98
CA GLY A 442 -43.04 9.27 28.44
C GLY A 442 -41.96 10.15 27.80
N VAL A 443 -42.32 11.24 27.11
CA VAL A 443 -41.38 11.96 26.23
C VAL A 443 -40.23 12.62 27.01
N ARG A 444 -40.53 13.43 28.03
CA ARG A 444 -39.50 14.11 28.86
C ARG A 444 -38.58 13.09 29.56
N ARG A 445 -39.12 11.97 30.04
CA ARG A 445 -38.30 10.87 30.60
C ARG A 445 -37.40 10.23 29.54
N ARG A 446 -37.93 9.91 28.35
CA ARG A 446 -37.13 9.32 27.25
C ARG A 446 -35.96 10.23 26.86
N VAL A 447 -36.21 11.52 26.64
CA VAL A 447 -35.14 12.49 26.32
C VAL A 447 -34.06 12.50 27.41
N VAL A 448 -34.44 12.57 28.69
CA VAL A 448 -33.49 12.50 29.81
C VAL A 448 -32.73 11.18 29.85
N THR A 449 -33.39 10.03 29.64
CA THR A 449 -32.70 8.72 29.59
C THR A 449 -31.75 8.61 28.40
N THR A 450 -32.10 9.15 27.23
CA THR A 450 -31.23 9.18 26.04
C THR A 450 -30.03 10.11 26.24
N VAL A 451 -30.21 11.27 26.88
CA VAL A 451 -29.10 12.17 27.24
C VAL A 451 -28.18 11.53 28.27
N ILE A 452 -28.72 10.90 29.32
CA ILE A 452 -27.92 10.15 30.31
C ILE A 452 -27.18 8.99 29.64
N LEU A 453 -27.81 8.26 28.71
CA LEU A 453 -27.14 7.22 27.93
C LEU A 453 -25.98 7.80 27.11
N PHE A 454 -26.19 8.88 26.35
CA PHE A 454 -25.11 9.51 25.58
C PHE A 454 -23.93 9.98 26.44
N ILE A 455 -24.20 10.59 27.60
CA ILE A 455 -23.16 10.99 28.57
C ILE A 455 -22.42 9.75 29.08
N MET A 456 -23.13 8.73 29.54
CA MET A 456 -22.57 7.49 30.09
C MET A 456 -21.72 6.73 29.05
N VAL A 457 -22.05 6.84 27.76
CA VAL A 457 -21.31 6.27 26.62
C VAL A 457 -20.09 7.10 26.24
N ALA A 458 -20.12 8.42 26.47
CA ALA A 458 -18.93 9.27 26.33
C ALA A 458 -17.92 9.06 27.48
N THR A 459 -18.36 8.63 28.68
CA THR A 459 -17.50 8.57 29.88
C THR A 459 -17.10 7.18 30.35
N PHE A 460 -17.98 6.16 30.25
CA PHE A 460 -17.78 4.88 30.97
C PHE A 460 -18.20 3.62 30.20
N VAL A 461 -19.16 3.69 29.28
CA VAL A 461 -19.71 2.52 28.59
C VAL A 461 -19.01 2.32 27.23
N PRO A 462 -18.43 1.13 26.96
CA PRO A 462 -17.92 0.80 25.64
C PRO A 462 -19.01 0.98 24.56
N TYR A 463 -18.69 1.72 23.49
CA TYR A 463 -19.62 2.04 22.41
C TYR A 463 -20.35 0.81 21.83
N GLN A 464 -19.67 -0.35 21.84
CA GLN A 464 -20.19 -1.65 21.42
C GLN A 464 -21.38 -2.11 22.28
N PHE A 465 -21.28 -1.99 23.61
CA PHE A 465 -22.38 -2.34 24.53
C PHE A 465 -23.57 -1.38 24.36
N ALA A 466 -23.28 -0.08 24.23
CA ALA A 466 -24.30 0.93 23.99
C ALA A 466 -25.12 0.64 22.72
N PHE A 467 -24.43 0.28 21.64
CA PHE A 467 -25.05 -0.11 20.37
C PHE A 467 -25.95 -1.35 20.52
N VAL A 468 -25.48 -2.41 21.21
CA VAL A 468 -26.28 -3.61 21.48
C VAL A 468 -27.54 -3.29 22.28
N VAL A 469 -27.45 -2.47 23.33
CA VAL A 469 -28.61 -2.04 24.13
C VAL A 469 -29.58 -1.21 23.29
N ALA A 470 -29.09 -0.27 22.49
CA ALA A 470 -29.93 0.54 21.60
C ALA A 470 -30.66 -0.31 20.55
N VAL A 471 -29.97 -1.25 19.90
CA VAL A 471 -30.56 -2.19 18.93
C VAL A 471 -31.64 -3.06 19.59
N LEU A 472 -31.39 -3.60 20.79
CA LEU A 472 -32.38 -4.41 21.52
C LEU A 472 -33.63 -3.59 21.87
N VAL A 473 -33.46 -2.37 22.39
CA VAL A 473 -34.59 -1.45 22.70
C VAL A 473 -35.37 -1.07 21.43
N HIS A 474 -34.69 -0.89 20.29
CA HIS A 474 -35.34 -0.67 19.01
C HIS A 474 -36.12 -1.90 18.53
N ILE A 475 -35.56 -3.11 18.56
CA ILE A 475 -36.24 -4.35 18.17
C ILE A 475 -37.51 -4.55 19.01
N VAL A 476 -37.42 -4.43 20.34
CA VAL A 476 -38.59 -4.53 21.23
C VAL A 476 -39.64 -3.46 20.89
N SER A 477 -39.23 -2.23 20.58
CA SER A 477 -40.15 -1.15 20.20
C SER A 477 -40.83 -1.40 18.85
N CYS A 478 -40.12 -1.96 17.87
CA CYS A 478 -40.66 -2.35 16.58
C CYS A 478 -41.65 -3.52 16.70
N VAL A 479 -41.30 -4.58 17.41
CA VAL A 479 -42.19 -5.74 17.68
C VAL A 479 -43.48 -5.28 18.36
N ARG A 480 -43.39 -4.43 19.40
CA ARG A 480 -44.58 -3.90 20.09
C ARG A 480 -45.45 -3.03 19.18
N SER A 481 -44.84 -2.26 18.28
CA SER A 481 -45.58 -1.43 17.31
C SER A 481 -46.29 -2.29 16.27
N LEU A 482 -45.65 -3.36 15.80
CA LEU A 482 -46.23 -4.33 14.87
C LEU A 482 -47.42 -5.10 15.49
N LEU A 483 -47.29 -5.56 16.74
CA LEU A 483 -48.38 -6.22 17.46
C LEU A 483 -49.59 -5.31 17.65
N VAL A 484 -49.38 -4.02 17.98
CA VAL A 484 -50.47 -3.04 18.09
C VAL A 484 -51.14 -2.79 16.74
N ALA A 485 -50.37 -2.68 15.65
CA ALA A 485 -50.93 -2.54 14.30
C ALA A 485 -51.76 -3.77 13.88
N GLN A 486 -51.29 -4.99 14.21
CA GLN A 486 -52.03 -6.22 13.97
C GLN A 486 -53.32 -6.30 14.79
N SER A 487 -53.34 -5.82 16.04
CA SER A 487 -54.56 -5.77 16.88
C SER A 487 -55.57 -4.67 16.50
N ILE A 488 -55.28 -3.85 15.48
CA ILE A 488 -56.19 -2.83 14.93
C ILE A 488 -56.70 -3.25 13.54
N ALA A 489 -56.10 -4.27 12.93
CA ALA A 489 -56.47 -4.82 11.62
C ALA A 489 -57.31 -6.11 11.72
N VAL A 490 -57.90 -6.37 12.90
CA VAL A 490 -58.79 -7.49 13.25
C VAL A 490 -59.97 -6.93 14.05
#